data_AF-S4AZV1-F1
#
_entry.id   AF-S4AZV1-F1
#
_cell.length_a   1.000
_cell.length_b   1.000
_cell.length_c   1.000
_cell.angle_alpha   90.00
_cell.angle_beta   90.00
_cell.angle_gamma   90.00
#
_symmetry.space_group_name_H-M   'P 1'
#
loop_
_entity.id
_entity.type
_entity.pdbx_description
1 polymer ?
#
loop_
_entity_poly.entity_id
_entity_poly.type
_entity_poly.pdbx_seq_one_letter_code
_entity_poly.pdbx_strand_id
1 'polypeptide(L)'
;MTPRASTTAKDREELHQRLDAAKAERARQLEQADRLRTAAEAAFWRSVARALDGAYHGSRNDAAASLGYTRDHILKKTKQHR
;
A
#
# COMPACT_ATOMS: atom_id res chain seq x y z
N MET A 1 20.76 -15.25 -48.75
CA MET A 1 19.77 -16.01 -47.96
C MET A 1 19.28 -15.12 -46.82
N THR A 2 18.06 -14.61 -46.88
CA THR A 2 17.49 -13.72 -45.85
C THR A 2 16.45 -14.49 -45.02
N PRO A 3 16.71 -14.80 -43.74
CA PRO A 3 15.67 -15.32 -42.85
C PRO A 3 14.84 -14.11 -42.40
N ARG A 4 13.69 -13.82 -43.03
CA ARG A 4 13.01 -12.52 -42.84
C ARG A 4 11.56 -12.53 -42.36
N ALA A 5 10.86 -13.67 -42.35
CA ALA A 5 9.44 -13.67 -41.98
C ALA A 5 9.13 -14.52 -40.73
N SER A 6 9.62 -15.77 -40.67
CA SER A 6 9.30 -16.68 -39.56
C SER A 6 10.05 -16.36 -38.27
N THR A 7 11.29 -15.89 -38.35
CA THR A 7 12.09 -15.48 -37.18
C THR A 7 11.49 -14.23 -36.54
N THR A 8 11.15 -13.24 -37.35
CA THR A 8 10.55 -11.97 -36.91
C THR A 8 9.19 -12.16 -36.22
N ALA A 9 8.39 -13.13 -36.65
CA ALA A 9 7.11 -13.45 -36.02
C ALA A 9 7.31 -14.07 -34.63
N LYS A 10 8.26 -15.02 -34.49
CA LYS A 10 8.63 -15.61 -33.21
C LYS A 10 9.24 -14.60 -32.24
N ASP A 11 10.12 -13.74 -32.73
CA ASP A 11 10.74 -12.69 -31.91
C ASP A 11 9.71 -11.70 -31.35
N ARG A 12 8.68 -11.37 -32.13
CA ARG A 12 7.55 -10.54 -31.68
C ARG A 12 6.72 -11.26 -30.62
N GLU A 13 6.40 -12.53 -30.83
CA GLU A 13 5.64 -13.34 -29.87
C GLU A 13 6.40 -13.48 -28.54
N GLU A 14 7.70 -13.76 -28.58
CA GLU A 14 8.56 -13.80 -27.40
C GLU A 14 8.61 -12.45 -26.67
N LEU A 15 8.71 -11.34 -27.42
CA LEU A 15 8.65 -10.00 -26.84
C LEU A 15 7.31 -9.76 -26.13
N HIS A 16 6.18 -10.11 -26.76
CA HIS A 16 4.86 -10.00 -26.16
C HIS A 16 4.76 -10.81 -24.87
N GLN A 17 5.22 -12.07 -24.87
CA GLN A 17 5.22 -12.90 -23.66
C GLN A 17 6.07 -12.30 -22.54
N ARG A 18 7.25 -11.74 -22.85
CA ARG A 18 8.10 -11.07 -21.86
C ARG A 18 7.44 -9.80 -21.30
N LEU A 19 6.77 -9.02 -22.15
CA LEU A 19 6.04 -7.82 -21.73
C LEU A 19 4.82 -8.16 -20.88
N ASP A 20 4.06 -9.20 -21.23
CA ASP A 20 2.92 -9.67 -20.44
C ASP A 20 3.37 -10.22 -19.09
N ALA A 21 4.48 -10.95 -19.03
CA ALA A 21 5.10 -11.39 -17.78
C ALA A 21 5.53 -10.20 -16.91
N ALA A 22 6.19 -9.19 -17.50
CA ALA A 22 6.59 -7.98 -16.80
C ALA A 22 5.37 -7.19 -16.27
N LYS A 23 4.28 -7.13 -17.03
CA LYS A 23 3.03 -6.49 -16.61
C LYS A 23 2.37 -7.25 -15.45
N ALA A 24 2.32 -8.58 -15.52
CA ALA A 24 1.80 -9.42 -14.46
C ALA A 24 2.61 -9.27 -13.17
N GLU A 25 3.94 -9.24 -13.28
CA GLU A 25 4.83 -9.04 -12.14
C GLU A 25 4.64 -7.66 -11.51
N ARG A 26 4.57 -6.60 -12.32
CA ARG A 26 4.25 -5.26 -11.82
C ARG A 26 2.92 -5.23 -11.05
N ALA A 27 1.88 -5.89 -11.57
CA ALA A 27 0.58 -5.93 -10.92
C ALA A 27 0.67 -6.60 -9.54
N ARG A 28 1.37 -7.74 -9.42
CA ARG A 28 1.60 -8.43 -8.14
C ARG A 28 2.34 -7.56 -7.14
N GLN A 29 3.38 -6.85 -7.58
CA GLN A 29 4.16 -5.97 -6.72
C GLN A 29 3.34 -4.80 -6.20
N LEU A 30 2.49 -4.20 -7.05
CA LEU A 30 1.57 -3.14 -6.62
C LEU A 30 0.55 -3.64 -5.61
N GLU A 31 -0.06 -4.81 -5.85
CA GLU A 31 -0.96 -5.42 -4.87
C GLU A 31 -0.26 -5.69 -3.53
N GLN A 32 0.98 -6.17 -3.56
CA GLN A 32 1.76 -6.40 -2.35
C GLN A 32 2.06 -5.09 -1.63
N ALA A 33 2.45 -4.04 -2.36
CA ALA A 33 2.70 -2.72 -1.80
C ALA A 33 1.44 -2.14 -1.14
N ASP A 34 0.27 -2.29 -1.77
CA ASP A 34 -1.02 -1.83 -1.21
C ASP A 34 -1.40 -2.60 0.05
N ARG A 35 -1.17 -3.93 0.07
CA ARG A 35 -1.36 -4.75 1.28
C ARG A 35 -0.44 -4.31 2.41
N LEU A 36 0.85 -4.09 2.13
CA LEU A 36 1.83 -3.62 3.12
C LEU A 36 1.48 -2.23 3.65
N ARG A 37 1.09 -1.31 2.77
CA ARG A 37 0.63 0.04 3.14
C ARG A 37 -0.58 -0.03 4.06
N THR A 38 -1.58 -0.83 3.70
CA THR A 38 -2.80 -1.00 4.51
C THR A 38 -2.49 -1.61 5.88
N ALA A 39 -1.62 -2.63 5.92
CA ALA A 39 -1.19 -3.26 7.15
C ALA A 39 -0.40 -2.29 8.05
N ALA A 40 0.50 -1.48 7.46
CA ALA A 40 1.25 -0.45 8.16
C ALA A 40 0.34 0.63 8.74
N GLU A 41 -0.64 1.11 7.97
CA GLU A 41 -1.62 2.10 8.44
C GLU A 41 -2.47 1.54 9.61
N ALA A 42 -2.95 0.30 9.49
CA ALA A 42 -3.68 -0.36 10.56
C ALA A 42 -2.81 -0.58 11.82
N ALA A 43 -1.54 -0.95 11.65
CA ALA A 43 -0.60 -1.09 12.76
C ALA A 43 -0.35 0.24 13.46
N PHE A 44 -0.15 1.32 12.69
CA PHE A 44 0.00 2.67 13.22
C PHE A 44 -1.21 3.08 14.07
N TRP A 45 -2.44 2.94 13.55
CA TRP A 45 -3.64 3.34 14.30
C TRP A 45 -3.91 2.48 15.53
N ARG A 46 -3.55 1.19 15.51
CA ARG A 46 -3.55 0.33 16.71
C ARG A 46 -2.59 0.84 17.78
N SER A 47 -1.38 1.23 17.39
CA SER A 47 -0.40 1.80 18.32
C SER A 47 -0.88 3.12 18.90
N VAL A 48 -1.46 4.01 18.08
CA VAL A 48 -2.06 5.26 18.54
C VAL A 48 -3.23 4.99 19.50
N ALA A 49 -4.09 4.02 19.19
CA ALA A 49 -5.22 3.65 20.05
C ALA A 49 -4.73 3.17 21.43
N ARG A 50 -3.69 2.33 21.47
CA ARG A 50 -3.08 1.86 22.71
C ARG A 50 -2.42 2.98 23.51
N ALA A 51 -1.73 3.91 22.85
CA ALA A 51 -1.10 5.05 23.51
C ALA A 51 -2.11 6.03 24.11
N LEU A 52 -3.32 6.11 23.55
CA LEU A 52 -4.41 6.96 24.02
C LEU A 52 -5.33 6.26 25.04
N ASP A 53 -5.24 4.95 25.21
CA ASP A 53 -6.07 4.21 26.14
C ASP A 53 -5.61 4.47 27.59
N GLY A 54 -6.52 4.96 28.43
CA GLY A 54 -6.18 5.37 29.80
C GLY A 54 -5.28 6.60 29.93
N ALA A 55 -4.96 7.30 28.83
CA ALA A 55 -4.18 8.53 28.87
C ALA A 55 -4.95 9.70 29.53
N TYR A 56 -4.23 10.76 29.89
CA TYR A 56 -4.80 11.93 30.57
C TYR A 56 -5.86 12.66 29.72
N HIS A 57 -6.70 13.45 30.40
CA HIS A 57 -7.73 14.26 29.76
C HIS A 57 -7.10 15.34 28.87
N GLY A 58 -7.36 15.31 27.57
CA GLY A 58 -6.74 16.20 26.59
C GLY A 58 -5.70 15.55 25.68
N SER A 59 -5.25 14.32 25.99
CA SER A 59 -4.26 13.56 25.19
C SER A 59 -4.61 13.45 23.70
N ARG A 60 -5.90 13.45 23.34
CA ARG A 60 -6.35 13.44 21.94
C ARG A 60 -6.11 14.76 21.20
N ASN A 61 -6.10 15.89 21.90
CA ASN A 61 -5.75 17.20 21.31
C ASN A 61 -4.25 17.27 21.04
N ASP A 62 -3.44 16.75 21.96
CA ASP A 62 -1.99 16.70 21.81
C ASP A 62 -1.57 15.72 20.70
N ALA A 63 -2.26 14.58 20.60
CA ALA A 63 -2.10 13.67 19.47
C ALA A 63 -2.52 14.31 18.14
N ALA A 64 -3.57 15.13 18.13
CA ALA A 64 -3.98 15.89 16.94
C ALA A 64 -2.89 16.88 16.51
N ALA A 65 -2.33 17.64 17.46
CA ALA A 65 -1.22 18.55 17.20
C ALA A 65 0.05 17.82 16.71
N SER A 66 0.38 16.68 17.32
CA SER A 66 1.61 15.93 17.03
C SER A 66 1.55 15.16 15.71
N LEU A 67 0.41 14.54 15.41
CA LEU A 67 0.24 13.71 14.22
C LEU A 67 -0.24 14.50 13.00
N GLY A 68 -0.62 15.77 13.19
CA GLY A 68 -1.17 16.61 12.11
C GLY A 68 -2.56 16.19 11.63
N TYR A 69 -3.27 15.38 12.41
CA TYR A 69 -4.64 14.96 12.11
C TYR A 69 -5.64 15.68 13.00
N THR A 70 -6.88 15.79 12.55
CA THR A 70 -7.95 16.29 13.42
C THR A 70 -8.29 15.27 14.51
N ARG A 71 -8.74 15.76 15.66
CA ARG A 71 -9.17 14.91 16.79
C ARG A 71 -10.21 13.88 16.37
N ASP A 72 -11.17 14.30 15.55
CA ASP A 72 -12.26 13.43 15.09
C ASP A 72 -11.75 12.36 14.11
N HIS A 73 -10.76 12.68 13.29
CA HIS A 73 -10.11 11.69 12.43
C HIS A 73 -9.37 10.64 13.27
N ILE A 74 -8.61 11.07 14.28
CA ILE A 74 -7.93 10.16 15.22
C ILE A 74 -8.95 9.28 15.93
N LEU A 75 -10.05 9.86 16.44
CA LEU A 75 -11.10 9.10 17.11
C LEU A 75 -11.73 8.04 16.19
N LYS A 76 -12.04 8.43 14.95
CA LYS A 76 -12.62 7.51 13.95
C LYS A 76 -11.66 6.37 13.63
N LYS A 77 -10.39 6.66 13.34
CA LYS A 77 -9.38 5.66 12.96
C LYS A 77 -9.01 4.75 14.11
N THR A 78 -8.77 5.29 15.29
CA THR A 78 -8.49 4.49 16.49
C THR A 78 -9.67 3.58 16.84
N LYS A 79 -10.93 4.03 16.69
CA LYS A 79 -12.11 3.18 16.89
C LYS A 79 -12.22 2.05 15.85
N GLN A 80 -11.90 2.33 14.59
CA GLN A 80 -11.95 1.35 13.50
C GLN A 80 -10.91 0.22 13.66
N HIS A 81 -9.79 0.54 14.31
CA HIS A 81 -8.67 -0.37 14.47
C HIS A 81 -8.45 -0.85 15.92
N ARG A 82 -9.35 -0.51 16.85
CA ARG A 82 -9.29 -0.97 18.25
C ARG A 82 -9.66 -2.43 18.38
#